data_AF-A0A2E7VAH5-F1
#
_entry.id   AF-A0A2E7VAH5-F1
#
_cell.length_a   1.000
_cell.length_b   1.000
_cell.length_c   1.000
_cell.angle_alpha   90.00
_cell.angle_beta   90.00
_cell.angle_gamma   90.00
#
_symmetry.space_group_name_H-M   'P 1'
#
loop_
_entity.id
_entity.type
_entity.pdbx_description
1 polymer ?
#
loop_
_entity_poly.entity_id
_entity_poly.type
_entity_poly.pdbx_seq_one_letter_code
_entity_poly.pdbx_strand_id
1 'polypeptide(L)'
;MPLVSRKNTRSIAIKPVTKDTIQNQKKGRNRSTYEWLKINGFEGKPGTFCFTPTQPNDQGKLFLGVEGAKGPGNDIWDLAGLPKQLPKGRYYIDRRLSPEMATRAATGWAIGEYQFSKYKKYSKCEAELVWPQGADKAEVNRLASGIAITRDLINLPANDLGPQDLADAAKKIARTHKASFTVIKGKDLLTKNYPSIHAVGRASSRPPCLIDLRWGKTSSPKITLVGKGVCFDSG
;
A
#
# COMPACT_ATOMS: atom_id res chain seq x y z
N MET A 1 -3.70 -5.07 11.58
CA MET A 1 -3.70 -5.08 10.10
C MET A 1 -5.08 -5.48 9.64
N PRO A 2 -5.59 -4.84 8.60
CA PRO A 2 -7.01 -4.87 8.22
C PRO A 2 -7.44 -6.10 7.43
N LEU A 3 -6.49 -7.01 7.20
CA LEU A 3 -6.80 -8.29 6.65
C LEU A 3 -7.16 -9.25 7.78
N VAL A 4 -8.34 -9.86 7.65
CA VAL A 4 -8.90 -10.78 8.64
C VAL A 4 -8.73 -12.23 8.19
N SER A 5 -8.59 -13.14 9.14
CA SER A 5 -8.21 -14.53 8.86
C SER A 5 -9.31 -15.37 8.24
N ARG A 6 -10.58 -15.06 8.52
CA ARG A 6 -11.74 -15.89 8.14
C ARG A 6 -12.95 -15.05 7.74
N LYS A 7 -13.70 -15.57 6.77
CA LYS A 7 -15.07 -15.13 6.48
C LYS A 7 -15.98 -15.38 7.68
N ASN A 8 -17.06 -14.61 7.77
CA ASN A 8 -18.18 -14.84 8.67
C ASN A 8 -19.48 -14.94 7.85
N THR A 9 -20.61 -15.15 8.51
CA THR A 9 -21.92 -15.28 7.86
C THR A 9 -22.41 -14.00 7.21
N ARG A 10 -21.73 -12.85 7.37
CA ARG A 10 -22.07 -11.54 6.79
C ARG A 10 -21.03 -11.04 5.77
N SER A 11 -20.11 -11.91 5.34
CA SER A 11 -19.02 -11.50 4.46
C SER A 11 -19.51 -11.36 3.02
N ILE A 12 -19.17 -10.24 2.39
CA ILE A 12 -19.59 -9.87 1.04
C ILE A 12 -18.57 -10.36 0.03
N ALA A 13 -19.05 -11.07 -1.00
CA ALA A 13 -18.22 -11.60 -2.06
C ALA A 13 -17.79 -10.46 -3.02
N ILE A 14 -16.50 -10.28 -3.24
CA ILE A 14 -15.93 -9.44 -4.30
C ILE A 14 -15.81 -10.32 -5.54
N LYS A 15 -16.66 -10.06 -6.54
CA LYS A 15 -16.68 -10.75 -7.83
C LYS A 15 -15.95 -9.90 -8.88
N PRO A 16 -14.72 -10.25 -9.25
CA PRO A 16 -13.97 -9.48 -10.24
C PRO A 16 -14.52 -9.72 -11.64
N VAL A 17 -14.61 -8.67 -12.43
CA VAL A 17 -15.14 -8.68 -13.79
C VAL A 17 -14.37 -7.73 -14.69
N THR A 18 -14.27 -8.08 -15.96
CA THR A 18 -13.92 -7.17 -17.06
C THR A 18 -15.17 -6.76 -17.82
N LYS A 19 -15.05 -5.77 -18.70
CA LYS A 19 -16.09 -5.40 -19.67
C LYS A 19 -16.67 -6.63 -20.37
N ASP A 20 -15.82 -7.49 -20.92
CA ASP A 20 -16.24 -8.69 -21.66
C ASP A 20 -17.02 -9.68 -20.78
N THR A 21 -16.56 -9.91 -19.54
CA THR A 21 -17.24 -10.85 -18.64
C THR A 21 -18.61 -10.34 -18.17
N ILE A 22 -18.84 -9.03 -18.18
CA ILE A 22 -20.18 -8.46 -17.94
C ILE A 22 -21.05 -8.67 -19.18
N GLN A 23 -20.52 -8.43 -20.37
CA GLN A 23 -21.27 -8.64 -21.62
C GLN A 23 -21.77 -10.08 -21.76
N ASN A 24 -20.99 -11.06 -21.29
CA ASN A 24 -21.38 -12.47 -21.28
C ASN A 24 -22.57 -12.79 -20.35
N GLN A 25 -22.94 -11.88 -19.43
CA GLN A 25 -24.09 -12.04 -18.53
C GLN A 25 -25.41 -11.55 -19.11
N LYS A 26 -25.40 -10.98 -20.33
CA LYS A 26 -26.60 -10.47 -21.04
C LYS A 26 -27.72 -11.50 -21.21
N LYS A 27 -27.39 -12.79 -21.22
CA LYS A 27 -28.33 -13.90 -21.49
C LYS A 27 -28.25 -14.97 -20.40
N GLY A 28 -29.32 -15.74 -20.25
CA GLY A 28 -29.39 -16.86 -19.32
C GLY A 28 -29.64 -16.45 -17.86
N ARG A 29 -29.20 -17.30 -16.92
CA ARG A 29 -29.53 -17.20 -15.48
C ARG A 29 -29.00 -15.94 -14.79
N ASN A 30 -28.04 -15.23 -15.38
CA ASN A 30 -27.46 -14.01 -14.83
C ASN A 30 -28.05 -12.71 -15.41
N ARG A 31 -29.10 -12.80 -16.22
CA ARG A 31 -29.68 -11.62 -16.90
C ARG A 31 -30.15 -10.55 -15.91
N SER A 32 -30.80 -10.93 -14.81
CA SER A 32 -31.25 -9.99 -13.77
C SER A 32 -30.07 -9.20 -13.17
N THR A 33 -28.96 -9.88 -12.89
CA THR A 33 -27.71 -9.24 -12.45
C THR A 33 -27.17 -8.28 -13.49
N TYR A 34 -27.12 -8.68 -14.77
CA TYR A 34 -26.66 -7.81 -15.85
C TYR A 34 -27.52 -6.54 -15.96
N GLU A 35 -28.85 -6.65 -15.94
CA GLU A 35 -29.74 -5.48 -16.00
C GLU A 35 -29.55 -4.57 -14.78
N TRP A 36 -29.36 -5.14 -13.58
CA TRP A 36 -29.05 -4.35 -12.37
C TRP A 36 -27.76 -3.55 -12.52
N LEU A 37 -26.67 -4.20 -12.95
CA LEU A 37 -25.38 -3.55 -13.17
C LEU A 37 -25.50 -2.44 -14.22
N LYS A 38 -26.24 -2.69 -15.31
CA LYS A 38 -26.48 -1.72 -16.38
C LYS A 38 -27.27 -0.50 -15.90
N ILE A 39 -28.35 -0.68 -15.12
CA ILE A 39 -29.15 0.42 -14.56
C ILE A 39 -28.29 1.29 -13.62
N ASN A 40 -27.35 0.70 -12.90
CA ASN A 40 -26.40 1.41 -12.04
C ASN A 40 -25.20 1.99 -12.82
N GLY A 41 -25.19 1.94 -14.15
CA GLY A 41 -24.11 2.47 -14.99
C GLY A 41 -22.77 1.72 -14.85
N PHE A 42 -22.78 0.50 -14.33
CA PHE A 42 -21.57 -0.28 -14.12
C PHE A 42 -21.21 -1.11 -15.35
N GLU A 43 -20.11 -0.74 -16.00
CA GLU A 43 -19.60 -1.39 -17.22
C GLU A 43 -18.38 -2.29 -16.99
N GLY A 44 -17.91 -2.43 -15.75
CA GLY A 44 -16.70 -3.22 -15.45
C GLY A 44 -15.40 -2.51 -15.84
N LYS A 45 -15.39 -1.18 -15.80
CA LYS A 45 -14.17 -0.37 -15.94
C LYS A 45 -13.25 -0.63 -14.73
N PRO A 46 -11.93 -0.83 -14.91
CA PRO A 46 -10.99 -1.02 -13.80
C PRO A 46 -11.14 0.04 -12.71
N GLY A 47 -11.15 -0.39 -11.44
CA GLY A 47 -11.27 0.48 -10.27
C GLY A 47 -12.69 0.94 -9.93
N THR A 48 -13.69 0.62 -10.76
CA THR A 48 -15.11 0.86 -10.44
C THR A 48 -15.72 -0.37 -9.78
N PHE A 49 -16.78 -0.18 -8.99
CA PHE A 49 -17.51 -1.30 -8.41
C PHE A 49 -19.02 -1.03 -8.33
N CYS A 50 -19.80 -2.10 -8.20
CA CYS A 50 -21.25 -2.03 -8.02
C CYS A 50 -21.73 -3.15 -7.10
N PHE A 51 -22.57 -2.81 -6.12
CA PHE A 51 -23.22 -3.79 -5.25
C PHE A 51 -24.48 -4.35 -5.90
N THR A 52 -24.72 -5.64 -5.76
CA THR A 52 -26.04 -6.24 -6.01
C THR A 52 -26.85 -6.30 -4.73
N PRO A 53 -28.19 -6.21 -4.80
CA PRO A 53 -29.04 -6.25 -3.62
C PRO A 53 -28.96 -7.61 -2.92
N THR A 54 -29.12 -7.58 -1.60
CA THR A 54 -29.34 -8.78 -0.78
C THR A 54 -30.70 -9.39 -1.12
N GLN A 55 -30.73 -10.71 -1.28
CA GLN A 55 -31.94 -11.53 -1.43
C GLN A 55 -32.05 -12.48 -0.23
N PRO A 56 -33.23 -13.09 0.04
CA PRO A 56 -33.42 -13.97 1.21
C PRO A 56 -32.35 -15.07 1.38
N ASN A 57 -31.75 -15.53 0.28
CA ASN A 57 -30.71 -16.57 0.26
C ASN A 57 -29.36 -16.11 -0.33
N ASP A 58 -29.17 -14.81 -0.63
CA ASP A 58 -27.92 -14.27 -1.19
C ASP A 58 -27.62 -12.93 -0.51
N GLN A 59 -26.47 -12.79 0.15
CA GLN A 59 -26.11 -11.55 0.85
C GLN A 59 -25.82 -10.36 -0.07
N GLY A 60 -25.89 -10.57 -1.38
CA GLY A 60 -25.42 -9.59 -2.35
C GLY A 60 -23.91 -9.69 -2.53
N LYS A 61 -23.42 -9.11 -3.62
CA LYS A 61 -22.03 -9.22 -4.04
C LYS A 61 -21.55 -7.86 -4.50
N LEU A 62 -20.26 -7.63 -4.33
CA LEU A 62 -19.56 -6.49 -4.92
C LEU A 62 -18.98 -6.93 -6.27
N PHE A 63 -19.49 -6.41 -7.37
CA PHE A 63 -18.82 -6.54 -8.66
C PHE A 63 -17.71 -5.52 -8.76
N LEU A 64 -16.49 -5.97 -9.02
CA LEU A 64 -15.31 -5.12 -9.14
C LEU A 64 -14.79 -5.15 -10.57
N GLY A 65 -14.69 -4.00 -11.22
CA GLY A 65 -13.99 -3.86 -12.48
C GLY A 65 -12.48 -4.02 -12.26
N VAL A 66 -11.87 -4.98 -12.96
CA VAL A 66 -10.42 -5.25 -12.90
C VAL A 66 -9.80 -5.23 -14.29
N GLU A 67 -8.49 -5.03 -14.35
CA GLU A 67 -7.75 -5.10 -15.60
C GLU A 67 -7.37 -6.56 -15.94
N GLY A 68 -7.74 -6.99 -17.15
CA GLY A 68 -7.41 -8.32 -17.68
C GLY A 68 -8.27 -9.48 -17.14
N ALA A 69 -8.32 -10.57 -17.92
CA ALA A 69 -9.20 -11.71 -17.65
C ALA A 69 -8.77 -12.59 -16.45
N LYS A 70 -7.57 -12.35 -15.88
CA LYS A 70 -6.98 -13.18 -14.82
C LYS A 70 -7.54 -12.88 -13.43
N GLY A 71 -8.26 -11.77 -13.23
CA GLY A 71 -8.79 -11.35 -11.93
C GLY A 71 -7.84 -10.39 -11.18
N PRO A 72 -8.18 -10.00 -9.95
CA PRO A 72 -7.43 -9.02 -9.18
C PRO A 72 -6.09 -9.58 -8.74
N GLY A 73 -5.10 -8.71 -8.60
CA GLY A 73 -3.72 -9.10 -8.29
C GLY A 73 -2.87 -9.35 -9.54
N ASN A 74 -3.30 -8.86 -10.70
CA ASN A 74 -2.37 -8.60 -11.82
C ASN A 74 -1.44 -7.45 -11.44
N ASP A 75 -2.01 -6.42 -10.81
CA ASP A 75 -1.29 -5.30 -10.20
C ASP A 75 -1.77 -5.11 -8.74
N ILE A 76 -0.95 -4.49 -7.90
CA ILE A 76 -1.32 -4.06 -6.55
C ILE A 76 -2.43 -3.01 -6.57
N TRP A 77 -2.65 -2.29 -7.67
CA TRP A 77 -3.65 -1.23 -7.74
C TRP A 77 -5.10 -1.74 -7.84
N ASP A 78 -5.31 -2.99 -8.25
CA ASP A 78 -6.65 -3.57 -8.48
C ASP A 78 -7.59 -3.44 -7.27
N LEU A 79 -7.05 -3.53 -6.05
CA LEU A 79 -7.81 -3.42 -4.80
C LEU A 79 -7.45 -2.18 -3.97
N ALA A 80 -6.44 -1.39 -4.35
CA ALA A 80 -5.91 -0.32 -3.51
C ALA A 80 -6.89 0.84 -3.28
N GLY A 81 -7.85 1.05 -4.18
CA GLY A 81 -8.89 2.08 -4.02
C GLY A 81 -10.03 1.69 -3.07
N LEU A 82 -10.21 0.40 -2.80
CA LEU A 82 -11.40 -0.13 -2.12
C LEU A 82 -11.52 0.21 -0.64
N PRO A 83 -10.46 0.13 0.19
CA PRO A 83 -10.63 0.22 1.63
C PRO A 83 -11.29 1.53 2.12
N LYS A 84 -11.07 2.63 1.39
CA LYS A 84 -11.64 3.96 1.71
C LYS A 84 -13.02 4.20 1.09
N GLN A 85 -13.40 3.43 0.08
CA GLN A 85 -14.65 3.64 -0.67
C GLN A 85 -15.75 2.65 -0.26
N LEU A 86 -15.36 1.47 0.22
CA LEU A 86 -16.31 0.45 0.61
C LEU A 86 -16.94 0.76 1.98
N PRO A 87 -18.24 0.49 2.15
CA PRO A 87 -18.88 0.60 3.44
C PRO A 87 -18.29 -0.41 4.43
N LYS A 88 -18.54 -0.16 5.71
CA LYS A 88 -18.21 -1.08 6.80
C LYS A 88 -18.67 -2.50 6.46
N GLY A 89 -17.75 -3.44 6.52
CA GLY A 89 -18.06 -4.81 6.17
C GLY A 89 -16.81 -5.66 6.01
N ARG A 90 -17.04 -6.96 5.93
CA ARG A 90 -15.99 -7.94 5.65
C ARG A 90 -16.16 -8.44 4.23
N TYR A 91 -15.09 -8.42 3.46
CA TYR A 91 -15.10 -8.74 2.04
C TYR A 91 -14.15 -9.90 1.75
N TYR A 92 -14.44 -10.72 0.75
CA TYR A 92 -13.54 -11.78 0.28
C TYR A 92 -13.54 -11.87 -1.24
N ILE A 93 -12.42 -12.24 -1.83
CA ILE A 93 -12.33 -12.39 -3.29
C ILE A 93 -12.99 -13.72 -3.70
N ASP A 94 -14.07 -13.65 -4.47
CA ASP A 94 -14.83 -14.79 -4.98
C ASP A 94 -14.20 -15.36 -6.26
N ARG A 95 -12.90 -15.64 -6.17
CA ARG A 95 -12.10 -16.20 -7.26
C ARG A 95 -10.84 -16.84 -6.68
N ARG A 96 -10.49 -18.02 -7.19
CA ARG A 96 -9.19 -18.64 -6.89
C ARG A 96 -8.07 -17.85 -7.58
N LEU A 97 -7.09 -17.41 -6.81
CA LEU A 97 -5.91 -16.69 -7.28
C LEU A 97 -4.67 -17.60 -7.20
N SER A 98 -3.66 -17.31 -8.02
CA SER A 98 -2.31 -17.85 -7.76
C SER A 98 -1.74 -17.23 -6.48
N PRO A 99 -0.75 -17.87 -5.83
CA PRO A 99 -0.11 -17.30 -4.64
C PRO A 99 0.44 -15.88 -4.88
N GLU A 100 1.04 -15.61 -6.03
CA GLU A 100 1.60 -14.30 -6.38
C GLU A 100 0.48 -13.25 -6.54
N MET A 101 -0.61 -13.61 -7.22
CA MET A 101 -1.77 -12.73 -7.36
C MET A 101 -2.45 -12.47 -6.02
N ALA A 102 -2.57 -13.49 -5.18
CA ALA A 102 -3.10 -13.40 -3.83
C ALA A 102 -2.28 -12.43 -2.97
N THR A 103 -0.94 -12.54 -3.01
CA THR A 103 -0.02 -11.62 -2.35
C THR A 103 -0.18 -10.18 -2.87
N ARG A 104 -0.21 -9.96 -4.19
CA ARG A 104 -0.37 -8.60 -4.76
C ARG A 104 -1.72 -7.97 -4.42
N ALA A 105 -2.80 -8.73 -4.50
CA ALA A 105 -4.14 -8.27 -4.13
C ALA A 105 -4.19 -7.84 -2.64
N ALA A 106 -3.61 -8.65 -1.75
CA ALA A 106 -3.50 -8.33 -0.33
C ALA A 106 -2.62 -7.09 -0.06
N THR A 107 -1.48 -6.97 -0.75
CA THR A 107 -0.61 -5.78 -0.70
C THR A 107 -1.38 -4.54 -1.12
N GLY A 108 -2.10 -4.59 -2.23
CA GLY A 108 -2.94 -3.51 -2.75
C GLY A 108 -3.93 -2.99 -1.70
N TRP A 109 -4.71 -3.90 -1.12
CA TRP A 109 -5.62 -3.55 -0.04
C TRP A 109 -4.89 -2.92 1.15
N ALA A 110 -3.79 -3.52 1.61
CA ALA A 110 -3.03 -3.03 2.76
C ALA A 110 -2.47 -1.61 2.55
N ILE A 111 -1.97 -1.29 1.35
CA ILE A 111 -1.45 0.05 1.05
C ILE A 111 -2.55 1.08 0.78
N GLY A 112 -3.75 0.63 0.37
CA GLY A 112 -4.93 1.46 0.15
C GLY A 112 -5.49 2.07 1.44
N GLU A 113 -5.25 1.41 2.56
CA GLU A 113 -5.70 1.86 3.88
C GLU A 113 -4.85 2.94 4.51
N TYR A 114 -3.66 3.19 3.97
CA TYR A 114 -2.76 4.18 4.51
C TYR A 114 -3.46 5.54 4.68
N GLN A 115 -3.36 6.08 5.88
CA GLN A 115 -3.82 7.42 6.24
C GLN A 115 -2.72 8.12 7.05
N PHE A 116 -2.25 9.26 6.54
CA PHE A 116 -1.35 10.12 7.30
C PHE A 116 -2.15 10.90 8.34
N SER A 117 -2.14 10.45 9.59
CA SER A 117 -3.02 10.97 10.66
C SER A 117 -2.28 11.76 11.74
N LYS A 118 -1.03 12.17 11.49
CA LYS A 118 -0.19 12.89 12.48
C LYS A 118 -0.77 14.25 12.88
N TYR A 119 -1.29 15.02 11.91
CA TYR A 119 -1.81 16.38 12.14
C TYR A 119 -3.34 16.48 12.11
N LYS A 120 -4.03 15.46 11.60
CA LYS A 120 -5.49 15.41 11.52
C LYS A 120 -5.97 13.99 11.77
N LYS A 121 -7.00 13.85 12.60
CA LYS A 121 -7.67 12.57 12.81
C LYS A 121 -8.58 12.26 11.60
N TYR A 122 -8.52 11.02 11.14
CA TYR A 122 -9.39 10.48 10.11
C TYR A 122 -10.21 9.33 10.70
N SER A 123 -11.41 9.10 10.16
CA SER A 123 -12.15 7.87 10.41
C SER A 123 -11.37 6.70 9.84
N LYS A 124 -11.26 5.62 10.62
CA LYS A 124 -10.63 4.38 10.17
C LYS A 124 -11.41 3.81 8.99
N CYS A 125 -10.72 3.15 8.07
CA CYS A 125 -11.36 2.29 7.09
C CYS A 125 -12.07 1.16 7.84
N GLU A 126 -13.38 1.01 7.66
CA GLU A 126 -14.18 -0.03 8.32
C GLU A 126 -14.44 -1.24 7.41
N ALA A 127 -13.92 -1.21 6.18
CA ALA A 127 -13.90 -2.35 5.29
C ALA A 127 -12.70 -3.27 5.63
N GLU A 128 -12.95 -4.55 5.81
CA GLU A 128 -11.95 -5.58 6.08
C GLU A 128 -11.86 -6.56 4.90
N LEU A 129 -10.65 -6.94 4.48
CA LEU A 129 -10.46 -7.99 3.49
C LEU A 129 -10.09 -9.32 4.16
N VAL A 130 -10.81 -10.39 3.87
CA VAL A 130 -10.38 -11.74 4.23
C VAL A 130 -9.12 -12.06 3.43
N TRP A 131 -8.06 -12.51 4.12
CA TRP A 131 -6.81 -12.91 3.48
C TRP A 131 -7.07 -13.81 2.25
N PRO A 132 -6.62 -13.39 1.05
CA PRO A 132 -6.68 -14.25 -0.12
C PRO A 132 -5.89 -15.54 0.14
N GLN A 133 -6.49 -16.67 -0.23
CA GLN A 133 -5.85 -17.97 -0.02
C GLN A 133 -4.51 -18.04 -0.77
N GLY A 134 -3.45 -18.46 -0.07
CA GLY A 134 -2.10 -18.59 -0.66
C GLY A 134 -1.26 -17.32 -0.63
N ALA A 135 -1.78 -16.18 -0.15
CA ALA A 135 -0.99 -14.96 -0.01
C ALA A 135 0.17 -15.11 1.00
N ASP A 136 1.35 -14.61 0.65
CA ASP A 136 2.48 -14.45 1.58
C ASP A 136 2.21 -13.23 2.49
N LYS A 137 1.72 -13.53 3.69
CA LYS A 137 1.44 -12.51 4.71
C LYS A 137 2.69 -11.74 5.13
N ALA A 138 3.84 -12.40 5.19
CA ALA A 138 5.08 -11.76 5.63
C ALA A 138 5.56 -10.76 4.59
N GLU A 139 5.46 -11.09 3.31
CA GLU A 139 5.76 -10.16 2.21
C GLU A 139 4.83 -8.94 2.22
N VAL A 140 3.51 -9.17 2.30
CA VAL A 140 2.52 -8.09 2.38
C VAL A 140 2.84 -7.14 3.53
N ASN A 141 3.16 -7.68 4.72
CA ASN A 141 3.47 -6.88 5.90
C ASN A 141 4.75 -6.05 5.70
N ARG A 142 5.81 -6.63 5.12
CA ARG A 142 7.07 -5.93 4.83
C ARG A 142 6.85 -4.78 3.83
N LEU A 143 6.14 -5.05 2.73
CA LEU A 143 5.85 -4.07 1.69
C LEU A 143 4.97 -2.93 2.23
N ALA A 144 3.85 -3.26 2.87
CA ALA A 144 2.93 -2.27 3.40
C ALA A 144 3.59 -1.39 4.47
N SER A 145 4.41 -1.98 5.36
CA SER A 145 5.13 -1.22 6.39
C SER A 145 6.21 -0.32 5.79
N GLY A 146 6.99 -0.82 4.83
CA GLY A 146 8.02 -0.03 4.14
C GLY A 146 7.41 1.16 3.39
N ILE A 147 6.32 0.93 2.65
CA ILE A 147 5.60 1.99 1.93
C ILE A 147 5.00 3.01 2.90
N ALA A 148 4.42 2.56 4.02
CA ALA A 148 3.86 3.46 5.02
C ALA A 148 4.93 4.36 5.65
N ILE A 149 6.10 3.82 6.01
CA ILE A 149 7.23 4.61 6.53
C ILE A 149 7.67 5.66 5.51
N THR A 150 7.83 5.28 4.24
CA THR A 150 8.21 6.21 3.16
C THR A 150 7.17 7.33 3.01
N ARG A 151 5.88 6.99 2.98
CA ARG A 151 4.79 7.98 2.89
C ARG A 151 4.76 8.89 4.11
N ASP A 152 4.96 8.35 5.32
CA ASP A 152 5.00 9.14 6.54
C ASP A 152 6.13 10.17 6.51
N LEU A 153 7.35 9.74 6.13
CA LEU A 153 8.48 10.66 6.02
C LEU A 153 8.23 11.75 4.98
N ILE A 154 7.72 11.40 3.80
CA ILE A 154 7.43 12.40 2.75
C ILE A 154 6.33 13.38 3.18
N ASN A 155 5.30 12.90 3.90
CA ASN A 155 4.17 13.73 4.32
C ASN A 155 4.49 14.61 5.54
N LEU A 156 5.60 14.39 6.23
CA LEU A 156 6.03 15.29 7.29
C LEU A 156 6.41 16.65 6.68
N PRO A 157 5.86 17.76 7.20
CA PRO A 157 6.28 19.08 6.77
C PRO A 157 7.73 19.30 7.18
N ALA A 158 8.45 20.08 6.37
CA ALA A 158 9.89 20.22 6.52
C ALA A 158 10.33 20.80 7.86
N ASN A 159 9.48 21.52 8.61
CA ASN A 159 9.77 21.97 9.97
C ASN A 159 9.84 20.80 10.98
N ASP A 160 9.11 19.70 10.72
CA ASP A 160 9.06 18.51 11.57
C ASP A 160 9.90 17.34 11.03
N LEU A 161 10.50 17.49 9.85
CA LEU A 161 11.47 16.55 9.30
C LEU A 161 12.68 17.31 8.77
N GLY A 162 13.70 17.47 9.61
CA GLY A 162 15.02 17.93 9.23
C GLY A 162 16.03 16.80 9.02
N PRO A 163 17.30 17.13 8.70
CA PRO A 163 18.35 16.13 8.53
C PRO A 163 18.52 15.22 9.75
N GLN A 164 18.41 15.78 10.96
CA GLN A 164 18.50 15.00 12.19
C GLN A 164 17.32 14.03 12.36
N ASP A 165 16.11 14.49 12.10
CA ASP A 165 14.89 13.68 12.21
C ASP A 165 14.90 12.52 11.21
N LEU A 166 15.37 12.77 9.98
CA LEU A 166 15.57 11.73 8.97
C LEU A 166 16.62 10.70 9.42
N ALA A 167 17.73 11.15 10.03
CA ALA A 167 18.73 10.26 10.60
C ALA A 167 18.17 9.41 11.74
N ASP A 168 17.32 9.97 12.59
CA ASP A 168 16.68 9.25 13.70
C ASP A 168 15.65 8.24 13.21
N ALA A 169 14.89 8.56 12.15
CA ALA A 169 14.03 7.60 11.46
C ALA A 169 14.84 6.42 10.90
N ALA A 170 15.95 6.69 10.20
CA ALA A 170 16.84 5.66 9.68
C ALA A 170 17.48 4.80 10.80
N LYS A 171 17.86 5.42 11.94
CA LYS A 171 18.37 4.71 13.12
C LYS A 171 17.34 3.75 13.70
N LYS A 172 16.05 4.13 13.72
CA LYS A 172 14.96 3.24 14.17
C LYS A 172 14.81 2.03 13.26
N ILE A 173 14.91 2.21 11.94
CA ILE A 173 14.90 1.11 10.96
C ILE A 173 16.11 0.19 11.22
N ALA A 174 17.30 0.77 11.37
CA ALA A 174 18.52 -0.01 11.64
C ALA A 174 18.38 -0.87 12.90
N ARG A 175 17.91 -0.30 14.00
CA ARG A 175 17.65 -1.04 15.25
C ARG A 175 16.67 -2.19 15.07
N THR A 176 15.56 -1.94 14.37
CA THR A 176 14.51 -2.94 14.11
C THR A 176 15.07 -4.14 13.35
N HIS A 177 15.96 -3.90 12.39
CA HIS A 177 16.54 -4.95 11.54
C HIS A 177 17.94 -5.39 11.94
N LYS A 178 18.43 -4.94 13.11
CA LYS A 178 19.79 -5.23 13.62
C LYS A 178 20.90 -4.87 12.60
N ALA A 179 20.70 -3.78 11.87
CA ALA A 179 21.69 -3.20 10.96
C ALA A 179 22.66 -2.30 11.73
N SER A 180 23.88 -2.13 11.21
CA SER A 180 24.77 -1.08 11.70
C SER A 180 24.32 0.28 11.15
N PHE A 181 24.53 1.32 11.93
CA PHE A 181 24.10 2.68 11.62
C PHE A 181 25.19 3.67 12.03
N THR A 182 25.57 4.53 11.09
CA THR A 182 26.51 5.64 11.32
C THR A 182 25.89 6.91 10.77
N VAL A 183 26.15 8.03 11.44
CA VAL A 183 25.76 9.36 10.97
C VAL A 183 26.94 10.32 11.13
N ILE A 184 27.28 11.04 10.05
CA ILE A 184 28.35 12.04 10.02
C ILE A 184 27.67 13.40 9.86
N LYS A 185 27.92 14.35 10.77
CA LYS A 185 27.12 15.59 10.87
C LYS A 185 27.98 16.84 10.82
N GLY A 186 27.43 17.92 10.26
CA GLY A 186 28.04 19.25 10.32
C GLY A 186 29.50 19.25 9.85
N LYS A 187 30.40 19.81 10.67
CA LYS A 187 31.83 19.95 10.31
C LYS A 187 32.56 18.61 10.15
N ASP A 188 32.09 17.53 10.78
CA ASP A 188 32.70 16.20 10.63
C ASP A 188 32.62 15.70 9.18
N LEU A 189 31.67 16.21 8.39
CA LEU A 189 31.61 15.95 6.96
C LEU A 189 32.88 16.41 6.25
N LEU A 190 33.47 17.53 6.65
CA LEU A 190 34.73 18.01 6.06
C LEU A 190 35.89 17.10 6.43
N THR A 191 36.00 16.72 7.71
CA THR A 191 37.02 15.80 8.21
C THR A 191 36.93 14.42 7.54
N LYS A 192 35.72 13.96 7.22
CA LYS A 192 35.47 12.67 6.56
C LYS A 192 35.42 12.75 5.04
N ASN A 193 35.81 13.89 4.45
CA ASN A 193 35.89 14.12 3.01
C ASN A 193 34.55 14.04 2.27
N TYR A 194 33.51 14.63 2.85
CA TYR A 194 32.19 14.87 2.23
C TYR A 194 31.88 16.37 2.06
N PRO A 195 32.76 17.15 1.37
CA PRO A 195 32.63 18.60 1.29
C PRO A 195 31.36 19.07 0.56
N SER A 196 30.87 18.31 -0.44
CA SER A 196 29.68 18.68 -1.21
C SER A 196 28.40 18.64 -0.37
N ILE A 197 28.25 17.64 0.51
CA ILE A 197 27.10 17.55 1.42
C ILE A 197 27.11 18.73 2.39
N HIS A 198 28.29 19.06 2.93
CA HIS A 198 28.46 20.22 3.81
C HIS A 198 28.15 21.53 3.08
N ALA A 199 28.70 21.73 1.87
CA ALA A 199 28.55 22.96 1.11
C ALA A 199 27.08 23.31 0.83
N VAL A 200 26.27 22.31 0.47
CA VAL A 200 24.83 22.50 0.22
C VAL A 200 24.07 22.82 1.50
N GLY A 201 24.30 22.07 2.58
CA GLY A 201 23.50 22.21 3.79
C GLY A 201 23.95 23.26 4.80
N ARG A 202 25.16 23.83 4.67
CA ARG A 202 25.75 24.71 5.69
C ARG A 202 24.98 26.01 5.96
N ALA A 203 24.14 26.45 5.03
CA ALA A 203 23.34 27.67 5.18
C ALA A 203 22.09 27.48 6.07
N SER A 204 21.68 26.24 6.29
CA SER A 204 20.56 25.89 7.15
C SER A 204 20.95 26.03 8.63
N SER A 205 20.01 26.47 9.48
CA SER A 205 20.14 26.39 10.94
C SER A 205 20.17 24.95 11.46
N ARG A 206 19.68 24.00 10.66
CA ARG A 206 19.72 22.55 10.93
C ARG A 206 20.87 21.93 10.16
N PRO A 207 21.92 21.40 10.83
CA PRO A 207 23.15 21.00 10.18
C PRO A 207 22.93 19.80 9.23
N PRO A 208 23.65 19.75 8.09
CA PRO A 208 23.59 18.61 7.19
C PRO A 208 24.18 17.35 7.82
N CYS A 209 23.79 16.19 7.29
CA CYS A 209 24.38 14.93 7.67
C CYS A 209 24.44 13.94 6.51
N LEU A 210 25.34 12.96 6.64
CA LEU A 210 25.37 11.74 5.85
C LEU A 210 24.94 10.56 6.74
N ILE A 211 23.99 9.77 6.27
CA ILE A 211 23.48 8.57 6.94
C ILE A 211 24.03 7.35 6.21
N ASP A 212 24.67 6.42 6.93
CA ASP A 212 25.15 5.12 6.41
C ASP A 212 24.51 3.99 7.23
N LEU A 213 23.82 3.08 6.55
CA LEU A 213 23.18 1.90 7.14
C LEU A 213 23.68 0.66 6.40
N ARG A 214 24.22 -0.31 7.15
CA ARG A 214 24.73 -1.57 6.57
C ARG A 214 24.04 -2.77 7.18
N TRP A 215 23.58 -3.67 6.33
CA TRP A 215 22.86 -4.88 6.71
C TRP A 215 23.27 -6.05 5.80
N GLY A 216 23.23 -7.27 6.34
CA GLY A 216 23.61 -8.49 5.62
C GLY A 216 25.00 -9.01 6.00
N LYS A 217 25.43 -10.08 5.34
CA LYS A 217 26.74 -10.72 5.57
C LYS A 217 27.81 -10.04 4.72
N THR A 218 29.01 -9.91 5.26
CA THR A 218 30.17 -9.34 4.55
C THR A 218 30.59 -10.14 3.31
N SER A 219 30.26 -11.43 3.27
CA SER A 219 30.52 -12.34 2.14
C SER A 219 29.45 -12.32 1.05
N SER A 220 28.30 -11.66 1.27
CA SER A 220 27.25 -11.56 0.27
C SER A 220 27.60 -10.52 -0.81
N PRO A 221 27.07 -10.64 -2.04
CA PRO A 221 27.19 -9.59 -3.04
C PRO A 221 26.75 -8.23 -2.50
N LYS A 222 27.53 -7.19 -2.79
CA LYS A 222 27.24 -5.84 -2.30
C LYS A 222 26.18 -5.17 -3.17
N ILE A 223 25.14 -4.66 -2.52
CA ILE A 223 24.14 -3.78 -3.12
C ILE A 223 24.14 -2.48 -2.31
N THR A 224 24.40 -1.35 -2.96
CA THR A 224 24.39 -0.03 -2.34
C THR A 224 23.23 0.79 -2.90
N LEU A 225 22.36 1.26 -2.02
CA LEU A 225 21.28 2.19 -2.36
C LEU A 225 21.65 3.59 -1.89
N VAL A 226 21.51 4.59 -2.76
CA VAL A 226 21.80 5.99 -2.44
C VAL A 226 20.52 6.80 -2.66
N GLY A 227 20.12 7.57 -1.64
CA GLY A 227 18.92 8.40 -1.68
C GLY A 227 19.24 9.88 -1.43
N LYS A 228 18.67 10.78 -2.25
CA LYS A 228 18.72 12.23 -2.01
C LYS A 228 17.89 12.56 -0.76
N GLY A 229 18.54 13.08 0.28
CA GLY A 229 17.92 13.42 1.58
C GLY A 229 17.72 14.93 1.81
N VAL A 230 17.41 15.71 0.77
CA VAL A 230 17.14 17.14 0.92
C VAL A 230 15.76 17.33 1.55
N CYS A 231 15.74 17.72 2.83
CA CYS A 231 14.52 17.81 3.63
C CYS A 231 13.67 19.06 3.29
N PHE A 232 14.33 20.11 2.83
CA PHE A 232 13.69 21.32 2.30
C PHE A 232 14.61 21.92 1.24
N ASP A 233 14.03 22.41 0.16
CA ASP A 233 14.75 22.96 -0.98
C ASP A 233 14.14 24.31 -1.34
N SER A 234 14.87 25.39 -1.08
CA SER A 234 14.45 26.76 -1.37
C SER A 234 14.95 27.28 -2.73
N GLY A 235 15.81 26.51 -3.42
CA GLY A 235 16.64 26.98 -4.53
C GLY A 235 18.13 26.92 -4.21
#